data_AF-V4AMR5-F1
#
_entry.id   AF-V4AMR5-F1
#
_cell.length_a   1.000
_cell.length_b   1.000
_cell.length_c   1.000
_cell.angle_alpha   90.00
_cell.angle_beta   90.00
_cell.angle_gamma   90.00
#
_symmetry.space_group_name_H-M   'P 1'
#
loop_
_entity.id
_entity.type
_entity.pdbx_description
1 polymer ?
#
loop_
_entity_poly.entity_id
_entity_poly.type
_entity_poly.pdbx_seq_one_letter_code
_entity_poly.pdbx_strand_id
1 'polypeptide(L)'
;MANKFGLGSLPLESKNPISSTAFINKAKPFFVDQIGDTLQGDMNNFKITNLKFPGNDNDAVNKKYLLDQINAIQIDKDNVENRINDVKRYIRRNIKNLVDEPKLQQELTSLKRLIQVDKTSQLQNLISKLDDKITKVKIDVQRLIDNPNVNEDRLKRKLTALERKLGELLAELDKTADKTELQNSISNLNEKIAKQKSDVQDIINTLPIDKDTLKLIDCFGY
;
A
#
# COMPACT_ATOMS: atom_id res chain seq x y z
N MET A 1 -67.10 1.36 102.48
CA MET A 1 -66.91 2.70 101.90
C MET A 1 -66.55 2.52 100.44
N ALA A 2 -67.47 2.85 99.53
CA ALA A 2 -67.35 2.63 98.10
C ALA A 2 -66.75 3.88 97.43
N ASN A 3 -65.60 3.73 96.77
CA ASN A 3 -65.03 4.78 95.95
C ASN A 3 -65.63 4.72 94.54
N LYS A 4 -66.34 5.81 94.20
CA LYS A 4 -66.88 6.13 92.89
C LYS A 4 -65.73 6.45 91.93
N PHE A 5 -65.46 5.58 90.97
CA PHE A 5 -64.71 5.97 89.77
C PHE A 5 -65.71 6.49 88.74
N GLY A 6 -65.58 7.78 88.41
CA GLY A 6 -66.44 8.48 87.47
C GLY A 6 -66.33 7.88 86.07
N LEU A 7 -67.50 7.70 85.44
CA LEU A 7 -67.66 7.37 84.03
C LEU A 7 -67.22 8.58 83.18
N GLY A 8 -65.93 8.62 82.84
CA GLY A 8 -65.41 9.45 81.76
C GLY A 8 -65.40 8.64 80.47
N SER A 9 -66.34 8.93 79.58
CA SER A 9 -66.44 8.31 78.25
C SER A 9 -65.22 8.71 77.40
N LEU A 10 -64.42 7.73 76.97
CA LEU A 10 -63.39 7.94 75.95
C LEU A 10 -64.08 8.16 74.59
N PRO A 11 -63.77 9.23 73.82
CA PRO A 11 -64.30 9.39 72.48
C PRO A 11 -63.70 8.31 71.57
N LEU A 12 -64.54 7.50 70.94
CA LEU A 12 -64.15 6.66 69.81
C LEU A 12 -63.98 7.58 68.60
N GLU A 13 -62.75 8.04 68.35
CA GLU A 13 -62.41 8.52 67.01
C GLU A 13 -62.56 7.35 66.04
N SER A 14 -63.61 7.37 65.23
CA SER A 14 -63.75 6.50 64.07
C SER A 14 -62.72 6.91 63.01
N LYS A 15 -61.46 6.51 63.19
CA LYS A 15 -60.60 6.34 62.02
C LYS A 15 -61.17 5.14 61.28
N ASN A 16 -61.82 5.42 60.15
CA ASN A 16 -62.27 4.41 59.20
C ASN A 16 -61.28 3.24 59.17
N PRO A 17 -61.73 1.98 59.22
CA PRO A 17 -60.83 0.91 58.83
C PRO A 17 -60.31 1.31 57.45
N ILE A 18 -59.00 1.53 57.34
CA ILE A 18 -58.36 1.72 56.04
C ILE A 18 -58.83 0.53 55.24
N SER A 19 -59.76 0.80 54.31
CA SER A 19 -60.36 -0.25 53.53
C SER A 19 -59.20 -1.00 52.90
N SER A 20 -59.13 -2.31 53.10
CA SER A 20 -58.11 -3.16 52.47
C SER A 20 -58.14 -3.07 50.92
N THR A 21 -59.05 -2.27 50.37
CA THR A 21 -59.08 -1.82 48.97
C THR A 21 -58.03 -0.78 48.61
N ALA A 22 -57.43 -0.04 49.55
CA ALA A 22 -56.45 1.02 49.25
C ALA A 22 -55.04 0.49 48.90
N PHE A 23 -54.74 -0.78 49.19
CA PHE A 23 -53.44 -1.40 48.87
C PHE A 23 -53.48 -2.40 47.70
N ILE A 24 -54.66 -2.67 47.15
CA ILE A 24 -54.73 -3.33 45.86
C ILE A 24 -54.60 -2.21 44.83
N ASN A 25 -53.37 -1.90 44.44
CA ASN A 25 -53.13 -1.38 43.10
C ASN A 25 -53.68 -2.43 42.13
N LYS A 26 -54.98 -2.30 41.88
CA LYS A 26 -55.79 -3.09 40.97
C LYS A 26 -55.36 -2.64 39.58
N ALA A 27 -54.13 -2.96 39.20
CA ALA A 27 -53.77 -3.01 37.80
C ALA A 27 -54.74 -4.02 37.20
N LYS A 28 -55.86 -3.54 36.66
CA LYS A 28 -56.72 -4.34 35.81
C LYS A 28 -55.78 -4.83 34.72
N PRO A 29 -55.48 -6.14 34.64
CA PRO A 29 -54.65 -6.61 33.56
C PRO A 29 -55.42 -6.26 32.28
N PHE A 30 -54.79 -5.49 31.40
CA PHE A 30 -55.32 -5.29 30.06
C PHE A 30 -55.03 -6.59 29.32
N PHE A 31 -56.05 -7.45 29.27
CA PHE A 31 -56.01 -8.63 28.43
C PHE A 31 -56.34 -8.22 27.00
N VAL A 32 -55.72 -8.89 26.05
CA VAL A 32 -56.09 -8.81 24.64
C VAL A 32 -57.19 -9.85 24.44
N ASP A 33 -58.36 -9.44 23.98
CA ASP A 33 -59.53 -10.33 23.93
C ASP A 33 -59.49 -11.31 22.75
N GLN A 34 -58.71 -11.01 21.70
CA GLN A 34 -58.56 -11.87 20.51
C GLN A 34 -57.12 -11.87 19.97
N ILE A 35 -56.72 -12.95 19.29
CA ILE A 35 -55.45 -13.01 18.56
C ILE A 35 -55.47 -11.95 17.44
N GLY A 36 -54.44 -11.11 17.39
CA GLY A 36 -54.31 -10.04 16.38
C GLY A 36 -54.91 -8.69 16.80
N ASP A 37 -55.51 -8.61 17.99
CA ASP A 37 -56.02 -7.35 18.53
C ASP A 37 -54.87 -6.48 19.10
N THR A 38 -55.08 -5.18 19.14
CA THR A 38 -54.02 -4.20 19.46
C THR A 38 -54.05 -3.84 20.94
N LEU A 39 -52.95 -4.10 21.65
CA LEU A 39 -52.74 -3.54 22.98
C LEU A 39 -52.62 -2.01 22.88
N GLN A 40 -53.66 -1.29 23.30
CA GLN A 40 -53.63 0.17 23.43
C GLN A 40 -53.19 0.56 24.85
N GLY A 41 -52.04 1.23 24.96
CA GLY A 41 -51.48 1.73 26.20
C GLY A 41 -50.04 2.23 26.02
N ASP A 42 -49.60 3.20 26.83
CA ASP A 42 -48.20 3.66 26.81
C ASP A 42 -47.29 2.59 27.43
N MET A 43 -46.42 2.00 26.60
CA MET A 43 -45.48 0.95 26.99
C MET A 43 -44.05 1.45 27.24
N ASN A 44 -43.81 2.76 27.21
CA ASN A 44 -42.45 3.34 27.21
C ASN A 44 -41.58 2.91 28.43
N ASN A 45 -42.20 2.60 29.57
CA ASN A 45 -41.49 2.23 30.81
C ASN A 45 -41.70 0.78 31.26
N PHE A 46 -42.40 -0.05 30.48
CA PHE A 46 -42.70 -1.43 30.84
C PHE A 46 -41.87 -2.41 30.02
N LYS A 47 -41.23 -3.37 30.69
CA LYS A 47 -40.46 -4.44 30.02
C LYS A 47 -41.38 -5.57 29.61
N ILE A 48 -41.32 -5.97 28.34
CA ILE A 48 -41.90 -7.23 27.87
C ILE A 48 -40.89 -8.34 28.20
N THR A 49 -41.30 -9.32 28.98
CA THR A 49 -40.45 -10.43 29.43
C THR A 49 -40.98 -11.76 28.89
N ASN A 50 -40.14 -12.80 28.90
CA ASN A 50 -40.50 -14.15 28.44
C ASN A 50 -40.97 -14.25 26.97
N LEU A 51 -40.42 -13.39 26.10
CA LEU A 51 -40.65 -13.49 24.66
C LEU A 51 -40.04 -14.78 24.09
N LYS A 52 -40.81 -15.48 23.26
CA LYS A 52 -40.34 -16.62 22.46
C LYS A 52 -39.33 -16.14 21.40
N PHE A 53 -38.59 -17.08 20.81
CA PHE A 53 -37.84 -16.78 19.59
C PHE A 53 -38.78 -16.47 18.42
N PRO A 54 -38.42 -15.49 17.57
CA PRO A 54 -39.20 -15.17 16.38
C PRO A 54 -39.21 -16.35 15.41
N GLY A 55 -40.38 -16.64 14.84
CA GLY A 55 -40.59 -17.64 13.79
C GLY A 55 -41.18 -17.06 12.50
N ASN A 56 -41.83 -15.89 12.57
CA ASN A 56 -42.40 -15.18 11.43
C ASN A 56 -41.78 -13.77 11.29
N ASP A 57 -41.93 -13.16 10.12
CA ASP A 57 -41.34 -11.85 9.78
C ASP A 57 -41.75 -10.70 10.71
N ASN A 58 -42.95 -10.78 11.29
CA ASN A 58 -43.52 -9.72 12.14
C ASN A 58 -43.37 -10.00 13.64
N ASP A 59 -42.63 -11.04 14.04
CA ASP A 59 -42.45 -11.39 15.44
C ASP A 59 -41.49 -10.42 16.16
N ALA A 60 -41.75 -10.18 17.46
CA ALA A 60 -40.83 -9.42 18.28
C ALA A 60 -39.53 -10.19 18.55
N VAL A 61 -38.40 -9.50 18.45
CA VAL A 61 -37.07 -10.09 18.67
C VAL A 61 -36.63 -9.93 20.12
N ASN A 62 -36.08 -10.99 20.71
CA ASN A 62 -35.49 -10.96 22.05
C ASN A 62 -33.95 -10.80 22.00
N LYS A 63 -33.35 -10.32 23.09
CA LYS A 63 -31.90 -10.06 23.18
C LYS A 63 -31.04 -11.31 22.93
N LYS A 64 -31.49 -12.49 23.38
CA LYS A 64 -30.76 -13.74 23.19
C LYS A 64 -30.65 -14.09 21.71
N TYR A 65 -31.75 -13.99 20.97
CA TYR A 65 -31.76 -14.22 19.53
C TYR A 65 -30.77 -13.30 18.82
N LEU A 66 -30.78 -12.00 19.11
CA LEU A 66 -29.87 -11.03 18.50
C LEU A 66 -28.40 -11.38 18.77
N LEU A 67 -28.07 -11.75 20.01
CA LEU A 67 -26.70 -12.15 20.38
C LEU A 67 -26.26 -13.43 19.65
N ASP A 68 -27.14 -14.43 19.54
CA ASP A 68 -26.85 -15.67 18.82
C ASP A 68 -26.58 -15.39 17.33
N GLN A 69 -27.35 -14.49 16.69
CA GLN A 69 -27.12 -14.06 15.30
C GLN A 69 -25.79 -13.30 15.14
N ILE A 70 -25.45 -12.41 16.08
CA ILE A 70 -24.17 -11.67 16.07
C ILE A 70 -22.98 -12.64 16.22
N ASN A 71 -23.08 -13.61 17.14
CA ASN A 71 -22.02 -14.59 17.37
C ASN A 71 -21.78 -15.46 16.13
N ALA A 72 -22.83 -15.83 15.39
CA ALA A 72 -22.69 -16.57 14.14
C ALA A 72 -21.89 -15.78 13.08
N ILE A 73 -22.11 -14.47 12.98
CA ILE A 73 -21.34 -13.59 12.08
C ILE A 73 -19.87 -13.49 12.51
N GLN A 74 -19.61 -13.50 13.82
CA GLN A 74 -18.26 -13.36 14.36
C GLN A 74 -17.38 -14.59 14.05
N ILE A 75 -17.98 -15.78 13.96
CA ILE A 75 -17.30 -17.02 13.53
C ILE A 75 -16.83 -16.94 12.07
N ASP A 76 -17.54 -16.21 11.21
CA ASP A 76 -17.16 -16.05 9.80
C ASP A 76 -15.95 -15.10 9.62
N LYS A 77 -15.73 -14.16 10.54
CA LYS A 77 -14.60 -13.23 10.47
C LYS A 77 -13.26 -13.96 10.54
N ASP A 78 -13.12 -14.91 11.47
CA ASP A 78 -11.87 -15.65 11.67
C ASP A 78 -11.54 -16.50 10.43
N ASN A 79 -12.56 -17.10 9.80
CA ASN A 79 -12.42 -17.82 8.55
C ASN A 79 -11.94 -16.91 7.41
N VAL A 80 -12.53 -15.71 7.28
CA VAL A 80 -12.09 -14.72 6.28
C VAL A 80 -10.65 -14.28 6.53
N GLU A 81 -10.26 -14.03 7.78
CA GLU A 81 -8.89 -13.65 8.13
C GLU A 81 -7.88 -14.75 7.78
N ASN A 82 -8.22 -16.01 8.05
CA ASN A 82 -7.40 -17.16 7.65
C ASN A 82 -7.24 -17.24 6.13
N ARG A 83 -8.34 -17.08 5.36
CA ARG A 83 -8.29 -17.07 3.89
C ARG A 83 -7.43 -15.93 3.34
N ILE A 84 -7.51 -14.75 3.95
CA ILE A 84 -6.65 -13.60 3.57
C ILE A 84 -5.18 -13.92 3.82
N ASN A 85 -4.85 -14.56 4.93
CA ASN A 85 -3.48 -14.94 5.26
C ASN A 85 -2.91 -15.98 4.29
N ASP A 86 -3.74 -16.94 3.85
CA ASP A 86 -3.34 -17.92 2.83
C ASP A 86 -3.07 -17.27 1.47
N VAL A 87 -3.93 -16.34 1.04
CA VAL A 87 -3.73 -15.57 -0.20
C VAL A 87 -2.45 -14.74 -0.12
N LYS A 88 -2.21 -14.03 0.99
CA LYS A 88 -0.96 -13.28 1.22
C LYS A 88 0.27 -14.19 1.13
N ARG A 89 0.21 -15.38 1.71
CA ARG A 89 1.30 -16.36 1.68
C ARG A 89 1.53 -16.89 0.26
N TYR A 90 0.47 -17.15 -0.50
CA TYR A 90 0.55 -17.57 -1.91
C TYR A 90 1.22 -16.49 -2.76
N ILE A 91 0.76 -15.23 -2.68
CA ILE A 91 1.31 -14.11 -3.45
C ILE A 91 2.81 -13.92 -3.14
N ARG A 92 3.20 -13.90 -1.85
CA ARG A 92 4.62 -13.75 -1.46
C ARG A 92 5.52 -14.83 -2.06
N ARG A 93 5.06 -16.09 -2.07
CA ARG A 93 5.83 -17.22 -2.63
C ARG A 93 5.99 -17.08 -4.14
N ASN A 94 4.90 -16.77 -4.84
CA ASN A 94 4.93 -16.67 -6.30
C ASN A 94 5.76 -15.48 -6.79
N ILE A 95 5.62 -14.30 -6.16
CA ILE A 95 6.44 -13.13 -6.52
C ILE A 95 7.93 -13.39 -6.27
N LYS A 96 8.28 -13.99 -5.13
CA LYS A 96 9.69 -14.31 -4.80
C LYS A 96 10.32 -15.31 -5.77
N ASN A 97 9.52 -16.17 -6.42
CA ASN A 97 10.01 -17.12 -7.42
C ASN A 97 10.04 -16.54 -8.84
N LEU A 98 9.24 -15.51 -9.14
CA LEU A 98 9.20 -14.84 -10.44
C LEU A 98 10.33 -13.81 -10.61
N VAL A 99 10.76 -13.19 -9.52
CA VAL A 99 11.87 -12.23 -9.51
C VAL A 99 13.05 -12.84 -8.75
N ASP A 100 13.99 -13.40 -9.49
CA ASP A 100 15.25 -13.92 -8.97
C ASP A 100 16.18 -12.72 -8.64
N GLU A 101 15.78 -11.92 -7.65
CA GLU A 101 16.44 -10.67 -7.19
C GLU A 101 17.98 -10.81 -7.09
N PRO A 102 18.55 -11.92 -6.57
CA PRO A 102 20.00 -12.07 -6.48
C PRO A 102 20.70 -12.13 -7.84
N LYS A 103 20.08 -12.79 -8.84
CA LYS A 103 20.62 -12.83 -10.22
C LYS A 103 20.57 -11.46 -10.86
N LEU A 104 19.46 -10.73 -10.68
CA LEU A 104 19.30 -9.36 -11.18
C LEU A 104 20.37 -8.42 -10.61
N GLN A 105 20.65 -8.51 -9.30
CA GLN A 105 21.72 -7.74 -8.66
C GLN A 105 23.12 -8.15 -9.13
N GLN A 106 23.35 -9.45 -9.34
CA GLN A 106 24.61 -9.95 -9.90
C GLN A 106 24.83 -9.45 -11.33
N GLU A 107 23.83 -9.56 -12.21
CA GLU A 107 23.88 -9.05 -13.59
C GLU A 107 24.10 -7.54 -13.61
N LEU A 108 23.41 -6.77 -12.77
CA LEU A 108 23.58 -5.32 -12.66
C LEU A 108 24.99 -4.92 -12.18
N THR A 109 25.56 -5.71 -11.26
CA THR A 109 26.94 -5.51 -10.78
C THR A 109 27.96 -5.83 -11.87
N SER A 110 27.77 -6.92 -12.61
CA SER A 110 28.61 -7.29 -13.75
C SER A 110 28.56 -6.22 -14.85
N LEU A 111 27.37 -5.70 -15.17
CA LEU A 111 27.19 -4.66 -16.17
C LEU A 111 27.87 -3.33 -15.76
N LYS A 112 27.74 -2.93 -14.49
CA LYS A 112 28.43 -1.75 -13.94
C LYS A 112 29.95 -1.88 -14.05
N ARG A 113 30.51 -3.05 -13.71
CA ARG A 113 31.95 -3.31 -13.82
C ARG A 113 32.43 -3.25 -15.27
N LEU A 114 31.70 -3.86 -16.20
CA LEU A 114 32.05 -3.87 -17.63
C LEU A 114 32.11 -2.45 -18.21
N ILE A 115 31.09 -1.62 -17.94
CA ILE A 115 31.01 -0.24 -18.42
C ILE A 115 32.13 0.64 -17.82
N GLN A 116 32.45 0.44 -16.54
CA GLN A 116 33.44 1.24 -15.84
C GLN A 116 34.87 0.86 -16.23
N VAL A 117 35.17 -0.43 -16.41
CA VAL A 117 36.51 -0.89 -16.81
C VAL A 117 36.79 -0.50 -18.27
N ASP A 118 35.86 -0.75 -19.19
CA ASP A 118 36.16 -0.58 -20.61
C ASP A 118 36.33 0.90 -21.02
N LYS A 119 35.39 1.77 -20.63
CA LYS A 119 35.45 3.19 -21.01
C LYS A 119 36.57 3.95 -20.31
N THR A 120 36.79 3.71 -19.01
CA THR A 120 37.82 4.42 -18.26
C THR A 120 39.22 4.00 -18.70
N SER A 121 39.46 2.70 -18.94
CA SER A 121 40.75 2.23 -19.41
C SER A 121 41.05 2.65 -20.86
N GLN A 122 40.05 2.63 -21.75
CA GLN A 122 40.23 3.14 -23.11
C GLN A 122 40.54 4.65 -23.13
N LEU A 123 39.81 5.45 -22.35
CA LEU A 123 40.06 6.89 -22.23
C LEU A 123 41.45 7.18 -21.63
N GLN A 124 41.85 6.46 -20.59
CA GLN A 124 43.18 6.62 -20.00
C GLN A 124 44.31 6.30 -20.99
N ASN A 125 44.15 5.25 -21.81
CA ASN A 125 45.14 4.90 -22.83
C ASN A 125 45.25 5.99 -23.92
N LEU A 126 44.12 6.54 -24.36
CA LEU A 126 44.10 7.67 -25.30
C LEU A 126 44.74 8.93 -24.70
N ILE A 127 44.45 9.24 -23.44
CA ILE A 127 45.07 10.37 -22.73
C ILE A 127 46.59 10.20 -22.67
N SER A 128 47.09 9.02 -22.27
CA SER A 128 48.54 8.76 -22.25
C SER A 128 49.19 8.90 -23.63
N LYS A 129 48.55 8.39 -24.70
CA LYS A 129 49.05 8.56 -26.08
C LYS A 129 49.08 10.02 -26.53
N LEU A 130 48.11 10.82 -26.09
CA LEU A 130 48.07 12.27 -26.36
C LEU A 130 49.17 13.00 -25.60
N ASP A 131 49.38 12.70 -24.32
CA ASP A 131 50.45 13.30 -23.50
C ASP A 131 51.84 13.03 -24.10
N ASP A 132 52.11 11.82 -24.58
CA ASP A 132 53.36 11.48 -25.25
C ASP A 132 53.58 12.31 -26.53
N LYS A 133 52.51 12.49 -27.32
CA LYS A 133 52.56 13.30 -28.55
C LYS A 133 52.76 14.79 -28.22
N ILE A 134 52.06 15.32 -27.22
CA ILE A 134 52.20 16.71 -26.75
C ILE A 134 53.61 16.96 -26.26
N THR A 135 54.18 16.03 -25.49
CA THR A 135 55.56 16.12 -24.99
C THR A 135 56.57 16.18 -26.12
N LYS A 136 56.42 15.35 -27.17
CA LYS A 136 57.26 15.41 -28.36
C LYS A 136 57.15 16.74 -29.11
N VAL A 137 55.93 17.26 -29.28
CA VAL A 137 55.71 18.56 -29.93
C VAL A 137 56.35 19.68 -29.11
N LYS A 138 56.21 19.68 -27.78
CA LYS A 138 56.88 20.64 -26.90
C LYS A 138 58.39 20.63 -27.09
N ILE A 139 59.02 19.45 -27.12
CA ILE A 139 60.47 19.30 -27.34
C ILE A 139 60.88 19.83 -28.72
N ASP A 140 60.13 19.49 -29.76
CA ASP A 140 60.43 19.94 -31.13
C ASP A 140 60.28 21.46 -31.29
N VAL A 141 59.32 22.08 -30.61
CA VAL A 141 59.14 23.54 -30.57
C VAL A 141 60.29 24.19 -29.80
N GLN A 142 60.67 23.67 -28.63
CA GLN A 142 61.79 24.21 -27.85
C GLN A 142 63.09 24.19 -28.66
N ARG A 143 63.38 23.09 -29.35
CA ARG A 143 64.54 22.96 -30.25
C ARG A 143 64.52 23.95 -31.43
N LEU A 144 63.36 24.43 -31.86
CA LEU A 144 63.25 25.45 -32.90
C LEU A 144 63.52 26.85 -32.35
N ILE A 145 63.01 27.14 -31.15
CA ILE A 145 63.27 28.40 -30.45
C ILE A 145 64.76 28.54 -30.14
N ASP A 146 65.40 27.45 -29.70
CA ASP A 146 66.82 27.43 -29.33
C ASP A 146 67.75 27.45 -30.55
N ASN A 147 67.24 27.37 -31.79
CA ASN A 147 68.05 27.37 -33.00
C ASN A 147 68.19 28.79 -33.59
N PRO A 148 69.39 29.39 -33.59
CA PRO A 148 69.60 30.78 -33.99
C PRO A 148 69.46 31.04 -35.50
N ASN A 149 69.21 30.02 -36.34
CA ASN A 149 69.24 30.13 -37.81
C ASN A 149 67.93 29.70 -38.51
N VAL A 150 66.77 29.97 -37.89
CA VAL A 150 65.44 29.57 -38.40
C VAL A 150 64.86 30.59 -39.39
N ASN A 151 64.44 30.12 -40.58
CA ASN A 151 63.69 30.91 -41.57
C ASN A 151 62.16 30.66 -41.46
N GLU A 152 61.36 31.66 -41.83
CA GLU A 152 59.89 31.70 -41.73
C GLU A 152 59.18 30.56 -42.50
N ASP A 153 59.67 30.17 -43.68
CA ASP A 153 59.08 29.10 -44.49
C ASP A 153 59.20 27.73 -43.83
N ARG A 154 60.27 27.51 -43.06
CA ARG A 154 60.45 26.27 -42.30
C ARG A 154 59.48 26.20 -41.13
N LEU A 155 59.16 27.33 -40.50
CA LEU A 155 58.15 27.40 -39.44
C LEU A 155 56.74 27.18 -40.00
N LYS A 156 56.38 27.81 -41.13
CA LYS A 156 55.08 27.63 -41.79
C LYS A 156 54.83 26.16 -42.15
N ARG A 157 55.80 25.48 -42.77
CA ARG A 157 55.66 24.05 -43.12
C ARG A 157 55.46 23.14 -41.91
N LYS A 158 56.11 23.45 -40.79
CA LYS A 158 55.94 22.68 -39.55
C LYS A 158 54.60 22.94 -38.88
N LEU A 159 54.10 24.18 -38.92
CA LEU A 159 52.78 24.54 -38.40
C LEU A 159 51.67 23.77 -39.15
N THR A 160 51.71 23.77 -40.48
CA THR A 160 50.74 23.01 -41.29
C THR A 160 50.79 21.51 -41.02
N ALA A 161 51.97 20.95 -40.75
CA ALA A 161 52.11 19.53 -40.39
C ALA A 161 51.52 19.20 -39.00
N LEU A 162 51.57 20.14 -38.05
CA LEU A 162 50.96 20.00 -36.73
C LEU A 162 49.44 20.14 -36.80
N GLU A 163 48.92 21.11 -37.56
CA GLU A 163 47.49 21.31 -37.79
C GLU A 163 46.84 20.05 -38.39
N ARG A 164 47.49 19.43 -39.39
CA ARG A 164 47.00 18.16 -39.97
C ARG A 164 46.96 17.02 -38.95
N LYS A 165 48.02 16.85 -38.15
CA LYS A 165 48.07 15.82 -37.10
C LYS A 165 47.01 16.05 -36.02
N LEU A 166 46.69 17.31 -35.72
CA LEU A 166 45.62 17.67 -34.79
C LEU A 166 44.24 17.32 -35.36
N GLY A 167 43.99 17.60 -36.64
CA GLY A 167 42.75 17.22 -37.33
C GLY A 167 42.52 15.70 -37.38
N GLU A 168 43.57 14.92 -37.64
CA GLU A 168 43.52 13.45 -37.61
C GLU A 168 43.15 12.91 -36.22
N LEU A 169 43.71 13.50 -35.15
CA LEU A 169 43.39 13.14 -33.77
C LEU A 169 41.93 13.45 -33.40
N LEU A 170 41.39 14.59 -33.83
CA LEU A 170 39.99 14.95 -33.60
C LEU A 170 39.04 13.96 -34.29
N ALA A 171 39.35 13.55 -35.52
CA ALA A 171 38.57 12.57 -36.27
C ALA A 171 38.64 11.14 -35.69
N GLU A 172 39.76 10.78 -35.05
CA GLU A 172 39.92 9.51 -34.35
C GLU A 172 39.13 9.48 -33.04
N LEU A 173 39.08 10.61 -32.31
CA LEU A 173 38.29 10.76 -31.08
C LEU A 173 36.78 10.63 -31.32
N ASP A 174 36.28 11.17 -32.44
CA ASP A 174 34.87 11.14 -32.84
C ASP A 174 34.37 9.72 -33.16
N LYS A 175 35.27 8.82 -33.57
CA LYS A 175 34.95 7.40 -33.84
C LYS A 175 34.81 6.55 -32.59
N THR A 176 35.46 6.92 -31.49
CA THR A 176 35.42 6.19 -30.20
C THR A 176 34.17 6.44 -29.37
N ALA A 177 33.29 7.36 -29.78
CA ALA A 177 31.96 7.49 -29.21
C ALA A 177 31.04 6.42 -29.84
N ASP A 178 31.15 5.16 -29.41
CA ASP A 178 30.23 4.07 -29.76
C ASP A 178 28.83 4.29 -29.16
N LYS A 179 28.20 5.37 -29.60
CA LYS A 179 26.81 5.74 -29.34
C LYS A 179 25.88 4.66 -29.89
N THR A 180 26.26 4.02 -30.99
CA THR A 180 25.49 3.01 -31.71
C THR A 180 25.36 1.72 -30.92
N GLU A 181 26.44 1.23 -30.31
CA GLU A 181 26.42 -0.04 -29.55
C GLU A 181 25.66 0.11 -28.21
N LEU A 182 25.79 1.27 -27.58
CA LEU A 182 24.97 1.66 -26.43
C LEU A 182 23.50 1.82 -26.80
N GLN A 183 23.20 2.45 -27.94
CA GLN A 183 21.83 2.57 -28.45
C GLN A 183 21.21 1.19 -28.72
N ASN A 184 21.95 0.27 -29.31
CA ASN A 184 21.48 -1.10 -29.56
C ASN A 184 21.20 -1.85 -28.24
N SER A 185 22.08 -1.70 -27.25
CA SER A 185 21.88 -2.29 -25.92
C SER A 185 20.67 -1.70 -25.19
N ILE A 186 20.44 -0.39 -25.30
CA ILE A 186 19.26 0.30 -24.75
C ILE A 186 17.97 -0.17 -25.44
N SER A 187 17.98 -0.29 -26.77
CA SER A 187 16.83 -0.79 -27.53
C SER A 187 16.44 -2.22 -27.11
N ASN A 188 17.42 -3.12 -26.99
CA ASN A 188 17.17 -4.49 -26.51
C ASN A 188 16.59 -4.53 -25.08
N LEU A 189 17.05 -3.64 -24.18
CA LEU A 189 16.48 -3.53 -22.84
C LEU A 189 15.03 -3.04 -22.86
N ASN A 190 14.73 -2.04 -23.70
CA ASN A 190 13.36 -1.51 -23.85
C ASN A 190 12.38 -2.58 -24.34
N GLU A 191 12.79 -3.43 -25.29
CA GLU A 191 11.95 -4.55 -25.76
C GLU A 191 11.66 -5.57 -24.63
N LYS A 192 12.66 -5.93 -23.83
CA LYS A 192 12.48 -6.83 -22.67
C LYS A 192 11.52 -6.25 -21.63
N ILE A 193 11.66 -4.96 -21.32
CA ILE A 193 10.77 -4.24 -20.39
C ILE A 193 9.33 -4.21 -20.92
N ALA A 194 9.15 -3.93 -22.21
CA ALA A 194 7.83 -3.91 -22.84
C ALA A 194 7.13 -5.28 -22.76
N LYS A 195 7.90 -6.35 -22.99
CA LYS A 195 7.39 -7.73 -22.87
C LYS A 195 6.95 -8.05 -21.44
N GLN A 196 7.79 -7.77 -20.44
CA GLN A 196 7.45 -7.99 -19.03
C GLN A 196 6.21 -7.20 -18.60
N LYS A 197 6.06 -5.96 -19.07
CA LYS A 197 4.87 -5.15 -18.80
C LYS A 197 3.60 -5.78 -19.36
N SER A 198 3.67 -6.36 -20.57
CA SER A 198 2.55 -7.11 -21.16
C SER A 198 2.20 -8.33 -20.32
N ASP A 199 3.19 -9.14 -19.95
CA ASP A 199 2.96 -10.37 -19.19
C ASP A 199 2.31 -10.08 -17.81
N VAL A 200 2.72 -8.98 -17.15
CA VAL A 200 2.10 -8.51 -15.90
C VAL A 200 0.65 -8.08 -16.12
N GLN A 201 0.36 -7.37 -17.22
CA GLN A 201 -1.00 -6.94 -17.54
C GLN A 201 -1.93 -8.14 -17.80
N ASP A 202 -1.42 -9.17 -18.49
CA ASP A 202 -2.16 -10.40 -18.74
C ASP A 202 -2.49 -11.13 -17.42
N ILE A 203 -1.53 -11.21 -16.49
CA ILE A 203 -1.78 -11.75 -15.15
C ILE A 203 -2.88 -10.97 -14.44
N ILE A 204 -2.82 -9.64 -14.43
CA ILE A 204 -3.85 -8.79 -13.80
C ILE A 204 -5.23 -9.08 -14.40
N ASN A 205 -5.33 -9.23 -15.72
CA ASN A 205 -6.58 -9.49 -16.41
C ASN A 205 -7.17 -10.89 -16.11
N THR A 206 -6.32 -11.86 -15.75
CA THR A 206 -6.77 -13.23 -15.41
C THR A 206 -7.12 -13.44 -13.94
N LEU A 207 -6.86 -12.45 -13.07
CA LEU A 207 -7.25 -12.55 -11.66
C LEU A 207 -8.78 -12.52 -11.53
N PRO A 208 -9.39 -13.47 -10.79
CA PRO A 208 -10.84 -13.52 -10.57
C PRO A 208 -11.23 -12.53 -9.45
N ILE A 209 -10.89 -11.26 -9.64
CA ILE A 209 -11.22 -10.16 -8.73
C ILE A 209 -12.11 -9.22 -9.54
N ASP A 210 -13.28 -8.90 -9.01
CA ASP A 210 -14.19 -7.99 -9.69
C ASP A 210 -13.56 -6.58 -9.76
N LYS A 211 -13.81 -5.85 -10.85
CA LYS A 211 -13.18 -4.55 -11.10
C LYS A 211 -13.51 -3.49 -10.04
N ASP A 212 -14.64 -3.64 -9.36
CA ASP A 212 -15.11 -2.74 -8.31
C ASP A 212 -14.49 -3.08 -6.94
N THR A 213 -14.15 -4.35 -6.67
CA THR A 213 -13.32 -4.71 -5.49
C THR A 213 -11.89 -4.15 -5.59
N LEU A 214 -11.31 -4.07 -6.79
CA LEU A 214 -10.00 -3.41 -7.01
C LEU A 214 -10.05 -1.90 -6.79
N LYS A 215 -11.11 -1.22 -7.28
CA LYS A 215 -11.30 0.23 -7.05
C LYS A 215 -11.49 0.59 -5.58
N LEU A 216 -12.17 -0.27 -4.81
CA LEU A 216 -12.32 -0.09 -3.37
C LEU A 216 -10.97 -0.11 -2.65
N ILE A 217 -10.03 -0.97 -3.06
CA ILE A 217 -8.68 -1.03 -2.48
C ILE A 217 -7.88 0.25 -2.77
N ASP A 218 -7.97 0.80 -3.98
CA ASP A 218 -7.33 2.08 -4.34
C ASP A 218 -7.92 3.28 -3.57
N CYS A 219 -9.23 3.26 -3.27
CA CYS A 219 -9.88 4.29 -2.46
C CYS A 219 -9.45 4.29 -0.98
N PHE A 220 -8.89 3.18 -0.47
CA PHE A 220 -8.48 3.06 0.94
C PHE A 220 -7.01 3.40 1.22
N GLY A 221 -6.25 3.87 0.23
CA GLY A 221 -4.97 4.58 0.43
C GLY A 221 -4.05 3.98 1.51
N TYR A 222 -3.48 2.81 1.23
CA TYR A 222 -2.32 2.28 1.94
C TYR A 222 -1.06 2.44 1.08
#